data_AF-X0RUM8-F1
#
_entry.id   AF-X0RUM8-F1
#
_cell.length_a   1.000
_cell.length_b   1.000
_cell.length_c   1.000
_cell.angle_alpha   90.00
_cell.angle_beta   90.00
_cell.angle_gamma   90.00
#
_symmetry.space_group_name_H-M   'P 1'
#
loop_
_entity.id
_entity.type
_entity.pdbx_description
1 polymer ?
#
loop_
_entity_poly.entity_id
_entity_poly.type
_entity_poly.pdbx_seq_one_letter_code
_entity_poly.pdbx_strand_id
1 'polypeptide(L)' 'MIKYADADAVLVASIFHYGKYTVRQAKEYLKNEGINVRL' A
#
# COMPACT_ATOMS: atom_id res chain seq x y z
N MET A 1 -1.26 -4.74 -8.11
CA MET A 1 -0.04 -4.26 -8.81
C MET A 1 1.19 -4.98 -8.29
N ILE A 2 1.61 -4.82 -7.03
CA ILE A 2 2.82 -5.50 -6.49
C ILE A 2 2.75 -7.03 -6.63
N LYS A 3 1.57 -7.63 -6.49
CA LYS A 3 1.37 -9.08 -6.65
C LYS A 3 1.44 -9.59 -8.11
N TYR A 4 1.31 -8.70 -9.09
CA TYR A 4 1.19 -9.04 -10.52
C TYR A 4 2.27 -8.39 -11.39
N ALA A 5 3.01 -7.44 -10.85
CA ALA A 5 4.14 -6.77 -11.45
C ALA A 5 5.31 -6.93 -10.48
N ASP A 6 6.46 -7.37 -10.99
CA ASP A 6 7.69 -7.60 -10.23
C ASP A 6 8.29 -6.26 -9.78
N ALA A 7 7.63 -5.63 -8.80
CA ALA A 7 7.91 -4.28 -8.34
C ALA A 7 8.35 -4.31 -6.87
N ASP A 8 9.57 -3.84 -6.61
CA ASP A 8 10.13 -3.77 -5.26
C ASP A 8 9.47 -2.71 -4.38
N ALA A 9 8.88 -1.66 -4.98
CA ALA A 9 8.24 -0.56 -4.28
C ALA A 9 7.15 0.11 -5.12
N VAL A 10 6.16 0.72 -4.44
CA VAL A 10 5.11 1.53 -5.05
C VAL A 10 5.00 2.86 -4.32
N LEU A 11 5.02 3.95 -5.07
CA LEU A 11 4.78 5.29 -4.55
C LEU A 11 3.34 5.71 -4.86
N VAL A 12 2.64 6.23 -3.85
CA VAL A 12 1.29 6.77 -4.03
C VAL A 12 1.18 8.11 -3.29
N ALA A 13 0.64 9.13 -3.96
CA ALA A 13 0.49 10.48 -3.41
C ALA A 13 -0.99 10.89 -3.25
N SER A 14 -1.80 10.78 -4.30
CA SER A 14 -3.16 11.36 -4.33
C SER A 14 -4.12 10.75 -3.29
N ILE A 15 -4.09 9.44 -3.06
CA ILE A 15 -5.01 8.79 -2.10
C ILE A 15 -4.73 9.16 -0.64
N PHE A 16 -3.48 9.53 -0.34
CA PHE A 16 -3.06 10.00 0.99
C PHE A 16 -3.23 11.51 1.12
N HIS A 17 -2.94 12.27 0.06
CA HIS A 17 -3.05 13.72 0.06
C HIS A 17 -4.49 14.21 0.23
N TYR A 18 -5.45 13.52 -0.40
CA TYR A 18 -6.88 13.83 -0.26
C TYR A 18 -7.54 13.13 0.94
N GLY A 19 -6.78 12.48 1.82
CA GLY A 19 -7.30 11.86 3.04
C GLY A 19 -8.28 10.70 2.82
N LYS A 20 -8.37 10.16 1.59
CA LYS A 20 -9.31 9.08 1.27
C LYS A 20 -8.95 7.78 2.01
N TYR A 21 -7.66 7.55 2.22
CA TYR A 21 -7.13 6.49 3.06
C TYR A 21 -5.90 6.98 3.81
N THR A 22 -5.65 6.43 5.00
CA THR A 22 -4.41 6.66 5.75
C THR A 22 -3.33 5.67 5.33
N VAL A 23 -2.08 6.03 5.57
CA VAL A 23 -0.93 5.11 5.39
C VAL A 23 -1.12 3.81 6.18
N ARG A 24 -1.70 3.89 7.39
CA ARG A 24 -1.99 2.70 8.21
C ARG A 24 -3.01 1.77 7.54
N GLN A 25 -4.13 2.30 7.07
CA GLN A 25 -5.16 1.51 6.37
C GLN A 25 -4.60 0.83 5.12
N ALA A 26 -3.75 1.52 4.36
CA ALA A 26 -3.10 0.93 3.19
C ALA A 26 -2.15 -0.22 3.58
N LYS A 27 -1.34 -0.06 4.63
CA LYS A 27 -0.45 -1.11 5.14
C LYS A 27 -1.22 -2.31 5.67
N GLU A 28 -2.30 -2.09 6.42
CA GLU A 28 -3.14 -3.18 6.93
C GLU A 28 -3.77 -3.99 5.79
N TYR A 29 -4.28 -3.33 4.75
CA TYR A 29 -4.78 -4.00 3.56
C TYR A 29 -3.70 -4.84 2.87
N LEU A 30 -2.52 -4.26 2.63
CA LEU A 30 -1.40 -4.97 2.00
C LEU A 30 -0.94 -6.18 2.82
N LYS A 31 -0.86 -6.03 4.15
CA LYS A 31 -0.53 -7.13 5.06
C LYS A 31 -1.57 -8.26 4.98
N ASN A 32 -2.86 -7.92 4.93
CA ASN A 32 -3.95 -8.91 4.79
C ASN A 32 -3.92 -9.63 3.44
N GLU A 33 -3.47 -8.96 2.38
CA GLU A 33 -3.24 -9.57 1.06
C GLU A 33 -1.98 -10.45 0.99
N GLY A 34 -1.24 -10.58 2.10
CA GLY A 34 -0.02 -11.38 2.22
C GLY A 34 1.25 -10.65 1.76
N ILE A 35 1.19 -9.33 1.55
CA ILE A 35 2.34 -8.53 1.15
C ILE A 35 3.08 -8.08 2.41
N ASN A 36 4.38 -8.38 2.49
CA ASN A 36 5.20 -8.02 3.63
C ASN A 36 5.45 -6.50 3.66
N VAL A 37 4.89 -5.83 4.66
CA VAL A 37 5.00 -4.38 4.85
C VAL A 37 5.39 -4.07 6.29
N ARG A 38 6.23 -3.04 6.48
CA ARG A 38 6.56 -2.54 7.82
C ARG A 38 5.37 -1.79 8.38
N LEU A 39 4.79 -2.26 9.49
CA LEU A 39 3.76 -1.53 10.24
C LEU A 39 4.38 -0.35 10.99
#